data_AF-A0A097IJP3-F1
#
_entry.id   AF-A0A097IJP3-F1
#
_cell.length_a   1.000
_cell.length_b   1.000
_cell.length_c   1.000
_cell.angle_alpha   90.00
_cell.angle_beta   90.00
_cell.angle_gamma   90.00
#
_symmetry.space_group_name_H-M   'P 1'
#
loop_
_entity.id
_entity.type
_entity.pdbx_description
1 polymer ?
#
loop_
_entity_poly.entity_id
_entity_poly.type
_entity_poly.pdbx_seq_one_letter_code
_entity_poly.pdbx_strand_id
1 'polypeptide(L)'
;MTDYDEAAALKASDIRPTSATCNLSAFENSALGIEPGMKFELNIECEPDENGEPVEVTADWVAFPGRSWKEMEKIQVEGEECFLEAGSPELSIYCDYTHFRMGQLTLRVGPLEDGHVQAHLEATEDVDGLGLDSFSLDVRARFLGVYGSGSVSDLIDLEGLESSGNGHWVPVYDAFRDSENR
;
A
#
# COMPACT_ATOMS: atom_id res chain seq x y z
N MET A 1 -21.36 30.47 10.34
CA MET A 1 -20.18 30.19 11.17
C MET A 1 -20.62 29.05 12.07
N THR A 2 -20.66 27.87 11.47
CA THR A 2 -21.02 26.64 12.15
C THR A 2 -19.82 26.29 13.01
N ASP A 3 -20.05 26.22 14.32
CA ASP A 3 -19.19 25.49 15.23
C ASP A 3 -19.03 24.09 14.63
N TYR A 4 -17.92 23.86 13.93
CA TYR A 4 -17.29 22.55 14.04
C TYR A 4 -16.94 22.51 15.52
N ASP A 5 -17.85 21.94 16.31
CA ASP A 5 -17.49 21.28 17.56
C ASP A 5 -16.14 20.60 17.31
N GLU A 6 -15.30 20.57 18.32
CA GLU A 6 -14.14 19.69 18.43
C GLU A 6 -14.62 18.22 18.38
N ALA A 7 -15.28 17.83 17.28
CA ALA A 7 -15.55 16.47 16.87
C ALA A 7 -14.17 15.85 16.81
N ALA A 8 -13.92 15.01 17.81
CA ALA A 8 -12.63 14.56 18.29
C ALA A 8 -11.60 14.45 17.16
N ALA A 9 -10.62 15.34 17.18
CA ALA A 9 -9.42 15.19 16.37
C ALA A 9 -8.88 13.77 16.57
N LEU A 10 -8.67 13.02 15.47
CA LEU A 10 -8.14 11.67 15.54
C LEU A 10 -6.72 11.74 16.09
N LYS A 11 -6.44 11.06 17.20
CA LYS A 11 -5.08 11.07 17.77
C LYS A 11 -4.28 9.94 17.14
N ALA A 12 -2.97 10.15 17.02
CA ALA A 12 -2.06 9.11 16.54
C ALA A 12 -2.14 7.82 17.38
N SER A 13 -2.49 7.91 18.67
CA SER A 13 -2.68 6.77 19.56
C SER A 13 -3.87 5.87 19.21
N ASP A 14 -4.77 6.37 18.38
CA ASP A 14 -6.01 5.71 17.97
C ASP A 14 -5.80 4.89 16.69
N ILE A 15 -4.68 5.13 15.98
CA ILE A 15 -4.27 4.37 14.80
C ILE A 15 -3.54 3.10 15.26
N ARG A 16 -4.30 2.03 15.48
CA ARG A 16 -3.77 0.74 15.95
C ARG A 16 -4.07 -0.35 14.94
N PRO A 17 -3.07 -0.81 14.17
CA PRO A 17 -3.27 -1.81 13.14
C PRO A 17 -3.84 -3.12 13.71
N THR A 18 -4.90 -3.61 13.10
CA THR A 18 -5.52 -4.91 13.38
C THR A 18 -5.23 -5.91 12.27
N SER A 19 -5.24 -5.44 11.02
CA SER A 19 -4.91 -6.23 9.84
C SER A 19 -4.28 -5.35 8.78
N ALA A 20 -3.50 -5.95 7.87
CA ALA A 20 -2.93 -5.24 6.74
C ALA A 20 -2.86 -6.15 5.51
N THR A 21 -3.20 -5.59 4.35
CA THR A 21 -3.11 -6.27 3.06
C THR A 21 -2.29 -5.44 2.09
N CYS A 22 -1.51 -6.13 1.26
CA CYS A 22 -0.69 -5.51 0.25
C CYS A 22 -1.09 -6.05 -1.12
N ASN A 23 -1.36 -5.13 -2.04
CA ASN A 23 -1.68 -5.40 -3.42
C ASN A 23 -0.68 -4.71 -4.33
N LEU A 24 -0.37 -5.35 -5.45
CA LEU A 24 0.29 -4.71 -6.56
C LEU A 24 -0.60 -4.78 -7.78
N SER A 25 -0.77 -3.66 -8.46
CA SER A 25 -1.41 -3.64 -9.77
C SER A 25 -0.37 -3.23 -10.81
N ALA A 26 -0.23 -4.01 -11.86
CA ALA A 26 0.61 -3.65 -12.98
C ALA A 26 -0.27 -3.20 -14.16
N PHE A 27 0.14 -2.13 -14.82
CA PHE A 27 -0.59 -1.53 -15.92
C PHE A 27 0.35 -1.22 -17.08
N GLU A 28 -0.13 -1.45 -18.29
CA GLU A 28 0.48 -0.92 -19.50
C GLU A 28 -0.62 -0.65 -20.53
N ASN A 29 -0.47 0.43 -21.30
CA ASN A 29 -1.32 0.67 -22.45
C ASN A 29 -0.54 1.34 -23.57
N SER A 30 0.16 0.53 -24.36
CA SER A 30 0.94 0.97 -25.52
C SER A 30 0.09 1.68 -26.59
N ALA A 31 -1.20 1.35 -26.72
CA ALA A 31 -2.12 2.02 -27.63
C ALA A 31 -2.43 3.47 -27.22
N LEU A 32 -2.35 3.77 -25.92
CA LEU A 32 -2.49 5.13 -25.37
C LEU A 32 -1.14 5.79 -25.06
N GLY A 33 -0.02 5.12 -25.35
CA GLY A 33 1.33 5.60 -25.01
C GLY A 33 1.62 5.59 -23.51
N ILE A 34 0.88 4.81 -22.72
CA ILE A 34 1.13 4.65 -21.28
C ILE A 34 2.23 3.61 -21.11
N GLU A 35 3.36 4.06 -20.59
CA GLU A 35 4.50 3.19 -20.27
C GLU A 35 4.10 2.15 -19.21
N PRO A 36 4.67 0.93 -19.26
CA PRO A 36 4.47 -0.05 -18.21
C PRO A 36 4.82 0.53 -16.84
N GLY A 37 3.88 0.40 -15.91
CA GLY A 37 3.99 0.87 -14.55
C GLY A 37 3.38 -0.11 -13.57
N MET A 38 3.76 0.04 -12.31
CA MET A 38 3.18 -0.69 -11.19
C MET A 38 2.65 0.30 -10.16
N LYS A 39 1.59 -0.11 -9.48
CA LYS A 39 0.87 0.58 -8.41
C LYS A 39 0.96 -0.30 -7.18
N PHE A 40 1.57 0.20 -6.11
CA PHE A 40 1.60 -0.44 -4.81
C PHE A 40 0.49 0.13 -3.92
N GLU A 41 -0.30 -0.76 -3.32
CA GLU A 41 -1.41 -0.40 -2.44
C GLU A 41 -1.28 -1.17 -1.12
N LEU A 42 -1.25 -0.43 -0.02
CA LEU A 42 -1.20 -0.96 1.34
C LEU A 42 -2.44 -0.49 2.09
N ASN A 43 -3.33 -1.42 2.41
CA ASN A 43 -4.54 -1.17 3.18
C ASN A 43 -4.35 -1.71 4.60
N ILE A 44 -4.54 -0.85 5.59
CA ILE A 44 -4.34 -1.15 7.01
C ILE A 44 -5.66 -0.87 7.74
N GLU A 45 -6.31 -1.93 8.22
CA GLU A 45 -7.47 -1.81 9.11
C GLU A 45 -6.98 -1.51 10.52
N CYS A 46 -7.58 -0.52 11.19
CA CYS A 46 -7.22 -0.13 12.55
C CYS A 46 -8.34 -0.41 13.55
N GLU A 47 -8.01 -0.38 14.86
CA GLU A 47 -9.04 -0.34 15.91
C GLU A 47 -9.95 0.87 15.68
N PRO A 48 -11.26 0.75 16.00
CA PRO A 48 -12.15 1.89 15.94
C PRO A 48 -11.70 3.03 16.85
N ASP A 49 -12.07 4.26 16.50
CA ASP A 49 -11.78 5.44 17.30
C ASP A 49 -12.50 5.41 18.68
N GLU A 50 -12.33 6.46 19.49
CA GLU A 50 -12.99 6.55 20.80
C GLU A 50 -14.53 6.56 20.74
N ASN A 51 -15.11 6.85 19.58
CA ASN A 51 -16.55 6.84 19.32
C ASN A 51 -17.04 5.50 18.74
N GLY A 52 -16.12 4.59 18.40
CA GLY A 52 -16.42 3.29 17.80
C GLY A 52 -16.53 3.31 16.28
N GLU A 53 -16.09 4.39 15.63
CA GLU A 53 -16.10 4.52 14.17
C GLU A 53 -14.90 3.79 13.55
N PRO A 54 -15.07 3.14 12.38
CA PRO A 54 -13.99 2.40 11.74
C PRO A 54 -12.89 3.35 11.26
N VAL A 55 -11.64 2.93 11.45
CA VAL A 55 -10.45 3.63 10.98
C VAL A 55 -9.68 2.75 10.00
N GLU A 56 -9.40 3.27 8.80
CA GLU A 56 -8.59 2.61 7.79
C GLU A 56 -7.51 3.56 7.27
N VAL A 57 -6.30 3.03 7.04
CA VAL A 57 -5.19 3.77 6.45
C VAL A 57 -4.80 3.10 5.14
N THR A 58 -4.81 3.87 4.06
CA THR A 58 -4.49 3.40 2.71
C THR A 58 -3.35 4.23 2.13
N ALA A 59 -2.23 3.58 1.81
CA ALA A 59 -1.17 4.19 1.01
C ALA A 59 -1.28 3.68 -0.43
N ASP A 60 -1.45 4.60 -1.39
CA ASP A 60 -1.73 4.31 -2.79
C ASP A 60 -0.73 4.98 -3.78
N TRP A 61 -0.64 4.46 -5.00
CA TRP A 61 -0.08 5.09 -6.22
C TRP A 61 1.43 5.39 -6.24
N VAL A 62 2.25 4.46 -5.76
CA VAL A 62 3.70 4.53 -6.05
C VAL A 62 4.00 3.97 -7.44
N ALA A 63 4.22 4.86 -8.42
CA ALA A 63 4.52 4.48 -9.80
C ALA A 63 5.98 4.00 -9.98
N PHE A 64 6.17 2.81 -10.56
CA PHE A 64 7.49 2.27 -10.90
C PHE A 64 7.63 1.97 -12.40
N PRO A 65 8.19 2.89 -13.20
CA PRO A 65 8.41 2.62 -14.61
C PRO A 65 9.48 1.54 -14.80
N GLY A 66 9.15 0.51 -15.60
CA GLY A 66 10.12 -0.43 -16.17
C GLY A 66 10.83 -1.38 -15.20
N ARG A 67 10.22 -1.78 -14.08
CA ARG A 67 10.85 -2.70 -13.09
C ARG A 67 10.21 -4.08 -13.05
N SER A 68 11.04 -5.10 -12.81
CA SER A 68 10.63 -6.46 -12.47
C SER A 68 10.35 -6.61 -10.96
N TRP A 69 9.60 -7.65 -10.55
CA TRP A 69 9.33 -7.94 -9.13
C TRP A 69 10.59 -8.08 -8.28
N LYS A 70 11.66 -8.64 -8.84
CA LYS A 70 12.96 -8.80 -8.18
C LYS A 70 13.65 -7.46 -7.87
N GLU A 71 13.40 -6.43 -8.69
CA GLU A 71 13.89 -5.07 -8.46
C GLU A 71 13.01 -4.29 -7.46
N MET A 72 11.89 -4.88 -7.04
CA MET A 72 10.98 -4.35 -6.03
C MET A 72 11.16 -4.98 -4.65
N GLU A 73 12.03 -5.97 -4.47
CA GLU A 73 12.19 -6.66 -3.18
C GLU A 73 12.61 -5.75 -2.01
N LYS A 74 12.87 -4.46 -2.25
CA LYS A 74 13.05 -3.39 -1.24
C LYS A 74 12.59 -2.06 -1.84
N ILE A 75 11.30 -1.74 -1.72
CA ILE A 75 10.79 -0.42 -2.14
C ILE A 75 11.03 0.59 -1.00
N GLN A 76 11.55 1.76 -1.34
CA GLN A 76 11.72 2.85 -0.40
C GLN A 76 11.31 4.15 -1.10
N VAL A 77 10.34 4.83 -0.50
CA VAL A 77 9.81 6.13 -0.90
C VAL A 77 9.94 7.03 0.31
N GLU A 78 10.58 8.19 0.18
CA GLU A 78 10.88 9.06 1.32
C GLU A 78 10.62 10.53 0.97
N GLY A 79 9.92 11.24 1.87
CA GLY A 79 9.71 12.68 1.75
C GLY A 79 8.88 13.10 0.54
N GLU A 80 8.06 12.19 0.01
CA GLU A 80 7.15 12.51 -1.08
C GLU A 80 5.95 13.27 -0.53
N GLU A 81 5.62 14.38 -1.17
CA GLU A 81 4.42 15.15 -0.88
C GLU A 81 3.19 14.42 -1.45
N CYS A 82 2.20 14.18 -0.61
CA CYS A 82 0.93 13.59 -1.00
C CYS A 82 0.11 14.63 -1.78
N PHE A 83 0.05 14.47 -3.09
CA PHE A 83 -0.77 15.29 -3.98
C PHE A 83 -1.71 14.43 -4.83
N LEU A 84 -2.83 15.03 -5.25
CA LEU A 84 -3.76 14.45 -6.24
C LEU A 84 -3.23 14.52 -7.68
N GLU A 85 -1.93 14.74 -7.88
CA GLU A 85 -1.34 14.69 -9.22
C GLU A 85 -1.24 13.24 -9.68
N ALA A 86 -1.73 12.97 -10.89
CA ALA A 86 -1.73 11.62 -11.44
C ALA A 86 -0.30 11.07 -11.52
N GLY A 87 0.01 10.06 -10.69
CA GLY A 87 1.35 9.45 -10.64
C GLY A 87 2.11 9.66 -9.33
N SER A 88 1.64 10.54 -8.44
CA SER A 88 2.23 10.72 -7.11
C SER A 88 1.60 9.77 -6.09
N PRO A 89 2.37 9.33 -5.08
CA PRO A 89 1.82 8.50 -4.02
C PRO A 89 0.88 9.30 -3.11
N GLU A 90 -0.23 8.68 -2.71
CA GLU A 90 -1.27 9.27 -1.87
C GLU A 90 -1.40 8.47 -0.57
N LEU A 91 -1.45 9.15 0.58
CA LEU A 91 -1.80 8.55 1.85
C LEU A 91 -3.16 9.07 2.31
N SER A 92 -4.08 8.13 2.50
CA SER A 92 -5.46 8.38 2.87
C SER A 92 -5.77 7.77 4.23
N ILE A 93 -6.51 8.51 5.06
CA ILE A 93 -7.14 8.00 6.27
C ILE A 93 -8.65 8.06 6.08
N TYR A 94 -9.33 6.95 6.31
CA TYR A 94 -10.77 6.87 6.35
C TYR A 94 -11.23 6.77 7.80
N CYS A 95 -12.05 7.72 8.24
CA CYS A 95 -12.72 7.72 9.54
C CYS A 95 -14.14 8.27 9.38
N ASP A 96 -15.15 7.63 9.99
CA ASP A 96 -16.57 7.97 9.80
C ASP A 96 -16.96 8.14 8.31
N TYR A 97 -16.52 7.18 7.48
CA TYR A 97 -16.73 7.17 6.02
C TYR A 97 -16.21 8.40 5.27
N THR A 98 -15.42 9.24 5.94
CA THR A 98 -14.83 10.47 5.39
C THR A 98 -13.38 10.21 5.04
N HIS A 99 -12.96 10.72 3.89
CA HIS A 99 -11.61 10.63 3.37
C HIS A 99 -10.79 11.85 3.81
N PHE A 100 -9.61 11.62 4.38
CA PHE A 100 -8.67 12.65 4.83
C PHE A 100 -7.28 12.39 4.26
N ARG A 101 -6.62 13.47 3.81
CA ARG A 101 -5.28 13.43 3.22
C ARG A 101 -4.21 13.86 4.20
N MET A 102 -3.07 13.19 4.12
CA MET A 102 -1.82 13.61 4.77
C MET A 102 -0.95 14.38 3.78
N GLY A 103 0.08 15.09 4.25
CA GLY A 103 0.94 15.96 3.42
C GLY A 103 2.29 15.35 3.05
N GLN A 104 2.96 14.68 3.98
CA GLN A 104 4.27 14.04 3.75
C GLN A 104 4.17 12.55 4.03
N LEU A 105 4.68 11.73 3.11
CA LEU A 105 4.69 10.27 3.21
C LEU A 105 6.11 9.71 3.13
N THR A 106 6.43 8.82 4.07
CA THR A 106 7.55 7.89 3.96
C THR A 106 7.03 6.45 4.02
N LEU A 107 7.31 5.67 2.97
CA LEU A 107 6.93 4.27 2.86
C LEU A 107 8.18 3.43 2.59
N ARG A 108 8.46 2.48 3.48
CA ARG A 108 9.51 1.49 3.28
C ARG A 108 8.90 0.11 3.28
N VAL A 109 9.14 -0.64 2.22
CA VAL A 109 8.64 -1.99 2.02
C VAL A 109 9.83 -2.93 2.03
N GLY A 110 9.83 -3.83 3.00
CA GLY A 110 10.80 -4.90 3.16
C GLY A 110 10.54 -6.08 2.21
N PRO A 111 11.41 -7.09 2.26
CA PRO A 111 11.28 -8.28 1.41
C PRO A 111 10.00 -9.06 1.72
N LEU A 112 9.56 -9.83 0.73
CA LEU A 112 8.50 -10.81 0.91
C LEU A 112 9.04 -12.04 1.65
N GLU A 113 8.46 -12.35 2.80
CA GLU A 113 8.81 -13.51 3.63
C GLU A 113 7.53 -14.25 4.05
N ASP A 114 7.43 -15.54 3.71
CA ASP A 114 6.29 -16.40 4.02
C ASP A 114 4.94 -15.80 3.59
N GLY A 115 4.90 -15.18 2.41
CA GLY A 115 3.71 -14.54 1.84
C GLY A 115 3.28 -13.25 2.53
N HIS A 116 4.18 -12.64 3.29
CA HIS A 116 3.97 -11.37 3.94
C HIS A 116 5.06 -10.38 3.57
N VAL A 117 4.69 -9.12 3.54
CA VAL A 117 5.59 -7.99 3.32
C VAL A 117 5.67 -7.19 4.61
N GLN A 118 6.87 -6.85 5.05
CA GLN A 118 7.04 -5.88 6.12
C GLN A 118 6.93 -4.47 5.53
N ALA A 119 6.10 -3.62 6.10
CA ALA A 119 5.98 -2.24 5.65
C ALA A 119 6.08 -1.29 6.85
N HIS A 120 6.84 -0.22 6.65
CA HIS A 120 6.92 0.92 7.54
C HIS A 120 6.30 2.12 6.84
N LEU A 121 5.35 2.75 7.50
CA LEU A 121 4.63 3.90 7.03
C LEU A 121 4.82 5.05 8.02
N GLU A 122 5.13 6.24 7.54
CA GLU A 122 5.22 7.46 8.34
C GLU A 122 4.55 8.62 7.61
N ALA A 123 3.80 9.42 8.37
CA ALA A 123 3.16 10.64 7.89
C ALA A 123 3.35 11.78 8.89
N THR A 124 3.60 13.00 8.40
CA THR A 124 4.03 14.12 9.25
C THR A 124 3.30 15.45 9.00
N GLU A 125 2.27 15.46 8.16
CA GLU A 125 1.47 16.66 7.89
C GLU A 125 0.02 16.26 7.66
N ASP A 126 -0.91 17.00 8.26
CA ASP A 126 -2.35 16.80 8.15
C ASP A 126 -2.96 17.91 7.30
N VAL A 127 -3.31 17.57 6.06
CA VAL A 127 -3.72 18.54 5.04
C VAL A 127 -5.19 18.93 5.22
N ASP A 128 -6.02 17.98 5.62
CA ASP A 128 -7.47 18.16 5.71
C ASP A 128 -7.95 18.53 7.13
N GLY A 129 -7.02 18.63 8.09
CA GLY A 129 -7.29 19.14 9.44
C GLY A 129 -7.97 18.11 10.36
N LEU A 130 -7.60 16.84 10.23
CA LEU A 130 -7.99 15.74 11.11
C LEU A 130 -7.49 15.92 12.57
N GLY A 131 -6.53 16.81 12.81
CA GLY A 131 -5.81 17.03 14.07
C GLY A 131 -4.72 16.00 14.35
N LEU A 132 -4.17 15.38 13.30
CA LEU A 132 -3.17 14.32 13.38
C LEU A 132 -1.78 14.84 12.97
N ASP A 133 -1.01 15.34 13.94
CA ASP A 133 0.28 16.00 13.67
C ASP A 133 1.30 15.08 12.96
N SER A 134 1.47 13.85 13.43
CA SER A 134 2.31 12.84 12.79
C SER A 134 2.03 11.46 13.35
N PHE A 135 2.27 10.42 12.56
CA PHE A 135 2.18 9.04 13.01
C PHE A 135 3.14 8.13 12.24
N SER A 136 3.44 6.98 12.84
CA SER A 136 4.26 5.95 12.22
C SER A 136 3.72 4.57 12.56
N LEU A 137 3.68 3.68 11.56
CA LEU A 137 3.15 2.33 11.66
C LEU A 137 4.14 1.33 11.06
N ASP A 138 4.45 0.31 11.84
CA ASP A 138 5.08 -0.91 11.34
C ASP A 138 4.02 -2.00 11.21
N VAL A 139 3.82 -2.52 10.00
CA VAL A 139 2.85 -3.56 9.73
C VAL A 139 3.46 -4.74 8.98
N ARG A 140 2.92 -5.94 9.24
CA ARG A 140 3.16 -7.13 8.44
C ARG A 140 1.94 -7.37 7.57
N ALA A 141 2.01 -6.97 6.31
CA ALA A 141 0.89 -7.06 5.38
C ALA A 141 0.91 -8.40 4.64
N ARG A 142 -0.26 -9.03 4.48
CA ARG A 142 -0.38 -10.22 3.63
C ARG A 142 -0.28 -9.80 2.16
N PHE A 143 0.62 -10.43 1.40
CA PHE A 143 0.71 -10.19 -0.04
C PHE A 143 -0.37 -10.98 -0.77
N LEU A 144 -1.23 -10.28 -1.51
CA LEU A 144 -2.34 -10.89 -2.24
C LEU A 144 -2.00 -11.22 -3.71
N GLY A 145 -0.90 -10.66 -4.22
CA GLY A 145 -0.40 -10.93 -5.57
C GLY A 145 -0.32 -9.68 -6.44
N VAL A 146 0.03 -9.91 -7.71
CA VAL A 146 0.00 -8.90 -8.77
C VAL A 146 -1.26 -9.07 -9.62
N TYR A 147 -2.00 -7.98 -9.78
CA TYR A 147 -3.18 -7.86 -10.63
C TYR A 147 -2.81 -7.18 -11.94
N GLY A 148 -3.25 -7.75 -13.07
CA GLY A 148 -3.05 -7.17 -14.40
C GLY A 148 -4.37 -6.99 -15.14
N SER A 149 -4.54 -5.84 -15.81
CA SER A 149 -5.67 -5.59 -16.72
C SER A 149 -5.18 -5.55 -18.17
N GLY A 150 -4.92 -6.71 -18.78
CA GLY A 150 -4.44 -6.81 -20.16
C GLY A 150 -3.82 -8.18 -20.49
N SER A 151 -3.50 -8.46 -21.76
CA SER A 151 -2.77 -9.67 -22.11
C SER A 151 -1.31 -9.55 -21.67
N VAL A 152 -0.97 -10.30 -20.62
CA VAL A 152 0.31 -10.27 -19.88
C VAL A 152 1.52 -10.68 -20.72
N SER A 153 1.31 -11.22 -21.93
CA SER A 153 2.36 -11.86 -22.73
C SER A 153 3.48 -10.94 -23.22
N ASP A 154 3.32 -9.61 -23.18
CA ASP A 154 4.27 -8.69 -23.80
C ASP A 154 4.92 -7.67 -22.84
N LEU A 155 4.53 -7.61 -21.55
CA LEU A 155 4.63 -6.32 -20.83
C LEU A 155 5.39 -6.32 -19.48
N ILE A 156 5.74 -7.47 -18.90
CA ILE A 156 6.41 -7.48 -17.60
C ILE A 156 7.37 -8.67 -17.52
N ASP A 157 8.62 -8.42 -17.13
CA ASP A 157 9.50 -9.47 -16.65
C ASP A 157 8.99 -9.95 -15.28
N LEU A 158 8.28 -11.10 -15.30
CA LEU A 158 7.64 -11.72 -14.15
C LEU A 158 8.55 -12.76 -13.47
N GLU A 159 9.87 -12.64 -13.60
CA GLU A 159 10.81 -13.48 -12.87
C GLU A 159 10.46 -13.53 -11.36
N GLY A 160 10.29 -14.76 -10.85
CA GLY A 160 9.95 -15.01 -9.45
C GLY A 160 8.45 -15.02 -9.12
N LEU A 161 7.57 -14.85 -10.11
CA LEU A 161 6.12 -14.99 -9.96
C LEU A 161 5.56 -16.13 -10.84
N GLU A 162 4.54 -16.83 -10.33
CA GLU A 162 3.76 -17.82 -11.07
C GLU A 162 2.29 -17.42 -11.19
N SER A 163 1.65 -17.82 -12.29
CA SER A 163 0.22 -17.55 -12.49
C SER A 163 -0.61 -18.50 -11.64
N SER A 164 -1.44 -17.92 -10.77
CA SER A 164 -2.49 -18.66 -10.09
C SER A 164 -3.74 -18.75 -10.98
N GLY A 165 -4.51 -19.83 -10.84
CA GLY A 165 -5.61 -20.19 -11.76
C GLY A 165 -6.79 -19.20 -11.81
N ASN A 166 -6.77 -18.12 -11.02
CA ASN A 166 -7.76 -17.04 -11.02
C ASN A 166 -7.28 -15.77 -11.76
N GLY A 167 -6.12 -15.83 -12.43
CA GLY A 167 -5.55 -14.69 -13.16
C GLY A 167 -4.70 -13.74 -12.30
N HIS A 168 -4.40 -14.10 -11.04
CA HIS A 168 -3.45 -13.36 -10.20
C HIS A 168 -2.07 -13.98 -10.34
N TRP A 169 -1.01 -13.18 -10.19
CA TRP A 169 0.35 -13.69 -10.10
C TRP A 169 0.79 -13.71 -8.65
N VAL A 170 1.34 -14.84 -8.21
CA VAL A 170 1.82 -15.04 -6.85
C VAL A 170 3.32 -15.34 -6.86
N PRO A 171 4.04 -15.04 -5.78
CA PRO A 171 5.46 -15.37 -5.66
C PRO A 171 5.68 -16.87 -5.74
N VAL A 172 6.75 -17.28 -6.43
CA VAL A 172 7.21 -18.66 -6.40
C VAL A 172 7.82 -18.90 -5.02
N TYR A 173 7.02 -19.41 -4.09
CA TYR A 173 7.54 -19.92 -2.83
C TYR A 173 8.26 -21.22 -3.15
N ASP A 174 9.59 -21.22 -3.18
CA ASP A 174 10.33 -22.46 -3.29
C ASP A 174 9.81 -23.43 -2.22
N ALA A 175 9.50 -24.65 -2.66
CA ALA A 175 9.09 -25.78 -1.82
C ALA A 175 10.23 -26.27 -0.90
N PHE A 176 10.90 -25.37 -0.17
CA PHE A 176 11.88 -25.69 0.87
C PHE A 176 11.19 -26.06 2.20
N ARG A 177 10.27 -27.03 2.15
CA ARG A 177 9.79 -27.76 3.32
C ARG A 177 9.29 -29.14 2.88
N ASP A 178 10.20 -30.03 2.49
CA ASP A 178 9.99 -31.50 2.57
C ASP A 178 11.24 -32.34 2.26
N SER A 179 12.45 -31.92 2.66
CA SER A 179 13.65 -32.77 2.53
C SER A 179 14.50 -32.94 3.80
N GLU A 180 14.13 -32.33 4.93
CA GLU A 180 14.85 -32.52 6.22
C GLU A 180 14.07 -33.33 7.25
N ASN A 181 13.42 -34.40 6.81
CA ASN A 181 13.09 -35.54 7.67
C ASN A 181 13.22 -36.84 6.87
N ARG A 182 14.46 -37.25 6.65
CA ARG A 182 14.85 -38.63 6.31
C ARG A 182 15.95 -39.10 7.26
#